data_AF-X8KCL5-F1
#
_entry.id   AF-X8KCL5-F1
#
_cell.length_a   1.000
_cell.length_b   1.000
_cell.length_c   1.000
_cell.angle_alpha   90.00
_cell.angle_beta   90.00
_cell.angle_gamma   90.00
#
_symmetry.space_group_name_H-M   'P 1'
#
loop_
_entity.id
_entity.type
_entity.pdbx_description
1 polymer ?
#
loop_
_entity_poly.entity_id
_entity_poly.type
_entity_poly.pdbx_seq_one_letter_code
_entity_poly.pdbx_strand_id
1 'polypeptide(L)'
;MTEPTLSSQLLGLVAIFIVVFILLLLTDKNEKSDEQNVVVIIEKTEDFGEVARRNLKNCDRGFTYDSQPPVGLPSSIEDVPQVFRACIEDYDRLARDYHEEARNNDLLRSQNAGLLEENGRLLYQEMTLDFRKNQRKWRAKT
;
A
#
# COMPACT_ATOMS: atom_id res chain seq x y z
N MET A 1 -16.88 44.48 30.18
CA MET A 1 -16.58 43.65 29.01
C MET A 1 -17.16 44.37 27.81
N THR A 2 -16.36 44.72 26.81
CA THR A 2 -16.80 45.46 25.62
C THR A 2 -17.31 44.48 24.57
N GLU A 3 -18.61 44.49 24.31
CA GLU A 3 -19.22 43.67 23.26
C GLU A 3 -18.81 44.17 21.88
N PRO A 4 -18.42 43.28 20.94
CA PRO A 4 -18.10 43.70 19.58
C PRO A 4 -19.35 44.20 18.88
N THR A 5 -19.28 45.40 18.29
CA THR A 5 -20.38 45.98 17.53
C THR A 5 -20.60 45.21 16.23
N LEU A 6 -21.86 45.10 15.78
CA LEU A 6 -22.22 44.38 14.53
C LEU A 6 -21.35 44.78 13.32
N SER A 7 -20.92 46.05 13.26
CA SER A 7 -20.03 46.55 12.23
C SER A 7 -18.65 45.88 12.26
N SER A 8 -18.05 45.65 13.44
CA SER A 8 -16.74 44.99 13.53
C SER A 8 -16.81 43.51 13.17
N GLN A 9 -17.93 42.84 13.46
CA GLN A 9 -18.15 41.45 13.04
C GLN A 9 -18.30 41.33 11.52
N LEU A 10 -19.05 42.23 10.89
CA LEU A 10 -19.23 42.23 9.43
C LEU A 10 -17.90 42.52 8.71
N LEU A 11 -17.12 43.47 9.23
CA LEU A 11 -15.81 43.83 8.66
C LEU A 11 -14.81 42.67 8.81
N GLY A 12 -14.86 41.93 9.92
CA GLY A 12 -14.10 40.69 10.10
C GLY A 12 -14.45 39.59 9.09
N LEU A 13 -15.74 39.39 8.81
CA LEU A 13 -16.19 38.42 7.80
C LEU A 13 -15.70 38.78 6.39
N VAL A 14 -15.82 40.05 5.99
CA VAL A 14 -15.36 40.52 4.68
C VAL A 14 -13.84 40.35 4.55
N ALA A 15 -13.08 40.64 5.60
CA ALA A 15 -11.63 40.44 5.61
C ALA A 15 -11.25 38.96 5.41
N ILE A 16 -11.95 38.03 6.08
CA ILE A 16 -11.72 36.59 5.92
C ILE A 16 -12.02 36.16 4.46
N PHE A 17 -13.12 36.63 3.88
CA PHE A 17 -13.46 36.33 2.49
C PHE A 17 -12.39 36.80 1.50
N ILE A 18 -11.86 38.01 1.69
CA ILE A 18 -10.80 38.56 0.83
C ILE A 18 -9.52 37.71 0.96
N VAL A 19 -9.13 37.33 2.17
CA VAL A 19 -7.94 36.49 2.39
C VAL A 19 -8.10 35.12 1.75
N VAL A 20 -9.25 34.46 1.93
CA VAL A 20 -9.54 33.16 1.31
C VAL A 20 -9.53 33.25 -0.22
N PHE A 21 -10.08 34.34 -0.78
CA PHE A 21 -10.11 34.56 -2.22
C PHE A 21 -8.70 34.77 -2.82
N ILE A 22 -7.84 35.53 -2.14
CA ILE A 22 -6.44 35.69 -2.56
C ILE A 22 -5.69 34.36 -2.49
N LEU A 23 -5.91 33.55 -1.45
CA LEU A 23 -5.32 32.22 -1.33
C LEU A 23 -5.74 31.29 -2.48
N LEU A 24 -7.04 31.28 -2.83
CA LEU A 24 -7.55 30.51 -3.97
C LEU A 24 -6.90 30.92 -5.29
N LEU A 25 -6.76 32.22 -5.54
CA LEU A 25 -6.10 32.74 -6.75
C LEU A 25 -4.61 32.39 -6.81
N LEU A 26 -3.92 32.30 -5.67
CA LEU A 26 -2.53 31.87 -5.61
C LEU A 26 -2.37 30.37 -5.87
N THR A 27 -3.30 29.54 -5.38
CA THR A 27 -3.28 28.09 -5.61
C THR A 27 -3.45 27.75 -7.10
N ASP A 28 -4.42 28.39 -7.78
CA ASP A 28 -4.70 28.15 -9.21
C ASP A 28 -3.56 28.62 -10.16
N LYS A 29 -2.71 29.55 -9.71
CA LYS A 29 -1.56 30.01 -10.49
C LYS A 29 -0.33 29.12 -10.33
N ASN A 30 -0.16 28.48 -9.18
CA ASN A 30 0.97 27.56 -8.94
C ASN A 30 0.76 26.22 -9.65
N GLU A 31 -0.49 25.74 -9.78
CA GLU A 31 -0.80 24.48 -10.45
C GLU A 31 -0.37 24.49 -11.94
N LYS A 32 -0.61 25.61 -12.64
CA LYS A 32 -0.30 25.73 -14.08
C LYS A 32 1.19 25.85 -14.41
N SER A 33 2.01 26.43 -13.52
CA SER A 33 3.45 26.59 -13.76
C SER A 33 4.23 25.31 -13.50
N ASP A 34 3.75 24.48 -12.58
CA ASP A 34 4.42 23.24 -12.20
C ASP A 34 4.07 22.12 -13.20
N GLU A 35 2.82 22.06 -13.68
CA GLU A 35 2.42 21.11 -14.71
C GLU A 35 3.17 21.33 -16.04
N GLN A 36 3.31 22.57 -16.49
CA GLN A 36 4.01 22.85 -17.76
C GLN A 36 5.51 22.60 -17.68
N ASN A 37 6.18 22.88 -16.54
CA ASN A 37 7.59 22.55 -16.36
C ASN A 37 7.81 21.03 -16.23
N VAL A 38 6.95 20.32 -15.51
CA VAL A 38 7.07 18.86 -15.35
C VAL A 38 6.82 18.13 -16.67
N VAL A 39 5.81 18.54 -17.45
CA VAL A 39 5.51 17.95 -18.77
C VAL A 39 6.67 18.15 -19.77
N VAL A 40 7.26 19.34 -19.81
CA VAL A 40 8.39 19.64 -20.73
C VAL A 40 9.67 18.90 -20.34
N ILE A 41 9.89 18.60 -19.05
CA ILE A 41 11.05 17.81 -18.60
C ILE A 41 10.88 16.32 -18.96
N ILE A 42 9.67 15.77 -18.86
CA ILE A 42 9.41 14.34 -19.11
C ILE A 42 9.49 14.00 -20.61
N GLU A 43 9.08 14.90 -21.51
CA GLU A 43 9.09 14.63 -22.96
C GLU A 43 10.50 14.62 -23.58
N LYS A 44 11.51 15.21 -22.90
CA LYS A 44 12.87 15.34 -23.45
C LYS A 44 13.87 14.30 -22.95
N THR A 45 13.50 13.51 -21.95
CA THR A 45 14.33 12.41 -21.45
C THR A 45 13.83 11.12 -22.09
N GLU A 46 14.70 10.44 -22.85
CA GLU A 46 14.46 9.08 -23.33
C GLU A 46 13.72 8.27 -22.25
N ASP A 47 12.58 7.68 -22.59
CA ASP A 47 11.75 6.90 -21.66
C ASP A 47 12.67 5.97 -20.87
N PHE A 48 12.72 6.17 -19.55
CA PHE A 48 13.59 5.41 -18.66
C PHE A 48 13.42 3.91 -18.89
N GLY A 49 12.22 3.46 -19.27
CA GLY A 49 11.95 2.09 -19.64
C GLY A 49 12.78 1.59 -20.84
N GLU A 50 12.92 2.41 -21.88
CA GLU A 50 13.72 2.08 -23.07
C GLU A 50 15.22 2.06 -22.77
N VAL A 51 15.70 3.02 -21.95
CA VAL A 51 17.09 3.05 -21.50
C VAL A 51 17.40 1.84 -20.62
N ALA A 52 16.52 1.53 -19.66
CA ALA A 52 16.66 0.37 -18.79
C ALA A 52 16.65 -0.94 -19.58
N ARG A 53 15.77 -1.10 -20.57
CA ARG A 53 15.74 -2.28 -21.46
C ARG A 53 16.99 -2.41 -22.31
N ARG A 54 17.48 -1.31 -22.91
CA ARG A 54 18.73 -1.30 -23.69
C ARG A 54 19.92 -1.67 -22.82
N ASN A 55 19.99 -1.13 -21.60
CA ASN A 55 21.02 -1.48 -20.63
C ASN A 55 20.89 -2.94 -20.17
N LEU A 56 19.69 -3.44 -19.84
CA LEU A 56 19.50 -4.85 -19.48
C LEU A 56 19.89 -5.81 -20.62
N LYS A 57 19.68 -5.41 -21.87
CA LYS A 57 20.03 -6.19 -23.07
C LYS A 57 21.53 -6.15 -23.37
N ASN A 58 22.19 -5.04 -23.05
CA ASN A 58 23.62 -4.81 -23.30
C ASN A 58 24.51 -5.07 -22.08
N CYS A 59 23.94 -5.24 -20.88
CA CYS A 59 24.67 -5.67 -19.71
C CYS A 59 25.16 -7.09 -19.97
N ASP A 60 26.47 -7.27 -19.79
CA ASP A 60 27.09 -8.58 -19.81
C ASP A 60 26.33 -9.45 -18.81
N ARG A 61 25.72 -10.54 -19.29
CA ARG A 61 24.82 -11.38 -18.48
C ARG A 61 25.56 -12.13 -17.38
N GLY A 62 26.89 -12.13 -17.43
CA GLY A 62 27.73 -12.65 -16.36
C GLY A 62 27.87 -11.62 -15.26
N PHE A 63 27.44 -11.96 -14.06
CA PHE A 63 27.92 -11.27 -12.87
C PHE A 63 29.45 -11.41 -12.82
N THR A 64 30.16 -10.40 -12.32
CA THR A 64 31.64 -10.44 -12.25
C THR A 64 32.13 -11.71 -11.53
N TYR A 65 31.33 -12.23 -10.60
CA TYR A 65 31.62 -13.43 -9.83
C TYR A 65 31.28 -14.75 -10.53
N ASP A 66 30.63 -14.72 -11.70
CA ASP A 66 30.39 -15.90 -12.54
C ASP A 66 31.68 -16.37 -13.25
N SER A 67 32.64 -15.46 -13.46
CA SER A 67 33.91 -15.74 -14.14
C SER A 67 35.14 -15.58 -13.24
N GLN A 68 35.04 -14.77 -12.19
CA GLN A 68 36.14 -14.50 -11.26
C GLN A 68 35.66 -14.70 -9.82
N PRO A 69 36.16 -15.69 -9.07
CA PRO A 69 35.74 -15.87 -7.69
C PRO A 69 36.07 -14.62 -6.84
N PRO A 70 35.21 -14.26 -5.88
CA PRO A 70 35.46 -13.12 -5.01
C PRO A 70 36.79 -13.29 -4.27
N VAL A 71 37.72 -12.36 -4.48
CA VAL A 71 39.02 -12.38 -3.79
C VAL A 71 38.85 -11.79 -2.39
N GLY A 72 39.27 -12.54 -1.36
CA GLY A 72 39.21 -12.09 0.05
C GLY A 72 37.93 -12.47 0.80
N LEU A 73 36.98 -13.14 0.15
CA LEU A 73 35.85 -13.80 0.82
C LEU A 73 36.12 -15.31 0.93
N PRO A 74 35.67 -15.96 2.01
CA PRO A 74 35.73 -17.41 2.14
C PRO A 74 34.94 -18.07 0.99
N SER A 75 35.59 -18.97 0.28
CA SER A 75 35.05 -19.70 -0.87
C SER A 75 33.98 -20.73 -0.50
N SER A 76 34.05 -21.25 0.73
CA SER A 76 33.10 -22.22 1.27
C SER A 76 32.63 -21.80 2.67
N ILE A 77 31.49 -22.34 3.11
CA ILE A 77 30.99 -22.13 4.48
C ILE A 77 31.99 -22.70 5.52
N GLU A 78 32.77 -23.71 5.13
CA GLU A 78 33.87 -24.27 5.92
C GLU A 78 35.04 -23.31 6.12
N ASP A 79 35.22 -22.33 5.25
CA ASP A 79 36.27 -21.30 5.35
C ASP A 79 35.82 -20.12 6.24
N VAL A 80 34.54 -20.08 6.63
CA VAL A 80 33.98 -19.03 7.50
C VAL A 80 34.39 -19.28 8.96
N PRO A 81 34.89 -18.25 9.69
CA PRO A 81 35.20 -18.37 11.10
C PRO A 81 34.01 -18.91 11.90
N GLN A 82 34.28 -19.81 12.85
CA GLN A 82 33.23 -20.58 13.53
C GLN A 82 32.23 -19.70 14.30
N VAL A 83 32.66 -18.52 14.77
CA VAL A 83 31.79 -17.51 15.40
C VAL A 83 30.68 -17.06 14.45
N PHE A 84 30.99 -16.87 13.16
CA PHE A 84 30.01 -16.44 12.17
C PHE A 84 29.13 -17.59 11.68
N ARG A 85 29.61 -18.84 11.70
CA ARG A 85 28.78 -20.01 11.33
C ARG A 85 27.58 -20.18 12.25
N ALA A 86 27.76 -20.02 13.56
CA ALA A 86 26.66 -20.03 14.51
C ALA A 86 25.62 -18.94 14.19
N CYS A 87 26.08 -17.72 13.87
CA CYS A 87 25.17 -16.64 13.48
C CYS A 87 24.41 -16.97 12.18
N ILE A 88 25.07 -17.55 11.18
CA ILE A 88 24.43 -17.92 9.91
C ILE A 88 23.36 -18.98 10.15
N GLU A 89 23.65 -20.02 10.93
CA GLU A 89 22.68 -21.06 11.28
C GLU A 89 21.46 -20.50 12.04
N ASP A 90 21.69 -19.56 12.96
CA ASP A 90 20.61 -18.88 13.68
C ASP A 90 19.73 -18.04 12.74
N TYR A 91 20.33 -17.32 11.79
CA TYR A 91 19.57 -16.57 10.78
C TYR A 91 18.78 -17.49 9.84
N ASP A 92 19.37 -18.60 9.39
CA ASP A 92 18.67 -19.59 8.58
C ASP A 92 17.49 -20.21 9.32
N ARG A 93 17.66 -20.47 10.61
CA ARG A 93 16.56 -20.92 11.47
C ARG A 93 15.46 -19.87 11.57
N LEU A 94 15.81 -18.62 11.86
CA LEU A 94 14.85 -17.53 11.95
C LEU A 94 14.08 -17.33 10.64
N ALA A 95 14.76 -17.43 9.50
CA ALA A 95 14.14 -17.33 8.18
C ALA A 95 13.11 -18.46 7.96
N ARG A 96 13.46 -19.70 8.33
CA ARG A 96 12.53 -20.84 8.25
C ARG A 96 11.30 -20.63 9.14
N ASP A 97 11.51 -20.23 10.39
CA ASP A 97 10.42 -20.00 11.35
C ASP A 97 9.47 -18.91 10.83
N TYR A 98 10.01 -17.83 10.26
CA TYR A 98 9.19 -16.76 9.66
C TYR A 98 8.39 -17.26 8.45
N HIS A 99 8.99 -18.06 7.57
CA HIS A 99 8.28 -18.63 6.42
C HIS A 99 7.17 -19.60 6.82
N GLU A 100 7.37 -20.38 7.88
CA GLU A 100 6.35 -21.26 8.42
C GLU A 100 5.19 -20.46 9.03
N GLU A 101 5.50 -19.43 9.80
CA GLU A 101 4.48 -18.56 10.38
C GLU A 101 3.67 -17.81 9.32
N ALA A 102 4.32 -17.32 8.27
CA ALA A 102 3.64 -16.71 7.12
C ALA A 102 2.65 -17.69 6.45
N ARG A 103 3.09 -18.94 6.24
CA ARG A 103 2.24 -19.99 5.66
C ARG A 103 1.04 -20.31 6.56
N ASN A 104 1.25 -20.36 7.87
CA ASN A 104 0.18 -20.58 8.85
C ASN A 104 -0.83 -19.43 8.84
N ASN A 105 -0.35 -18.19 8.76
CA ASN A 105 -1.21 -17.01 8.69
C ASN A 105 -2.08 -17.01 7.43
N ASP A 106 -1.49 -17.34 6.27
CA ASP A 106 -2.20 -17.45 5.01
C ASP A 106 -3.28 -18.55 5.04
N LEU A 107 -2.95 -19.69 5.65
CA LEU A 107 -3.92 -20.76 5.87
C LEU A 107 -5.10 -20.27 6.74
N LEU A 108 -4.82 -19.63 7.88
CA LEU A 108 -5.85 -19.10 8.78
C LEU A 108 -6.71 -18.04 8.09
N ARG A 109 -6.11 -17.16 7.26
CA ARG A 109 -6.86 -16.19 6.45
C ARG A 109 -7.82 -16.88 5.49
N SER A 110 -7.37 -17.92 4.79
CA SER A 110 -8.24 -18.67 3.88
C SER A 110 -9.41 -19.36 4.60
N GLN A 111 -9.14 -19.95 5.78
CA GLN A 111 -10.17 -20.59 6.60
C GLN A 111 -11.20 -19.59 7.11
N ASN A 112 -10.74 -18.45 7.63
CA ASN A 112 -11.62 -17.39 8.13
C ASN A 112 -12.48 -16.80 7.00
N ALA A 113 -11.93 -16.64 5.80
CA ALA A 113 -12.70 -16.20 4.64
C ALA A 113 -13.84 -17.20 4.31
N GLY A 114 -13.53 -18.50 4.30
CA GLY A 114 -14.53 -19.55 4.10
C GLY A 114 -15.62 -19.55 5.18
N LEU A 115 -15.24 -19.44 6.45
CA LEU A 115 -16.19 -19.36 7.56
C LEU A 115 -17.10 -18.13 7.44
N LEU A 116 -16.56 -16.98 7.03
CA LEU A 116 -17.33 -15.75 6.86
C LEU A 116 -18.39 -15.91 5.75
N GLU A 117 -18.02 -16.54 4.64
CA GLU A 117 -18.92 -16.83 3.53
C GLU A 117 -20.03 -17.81 3.94
N GLU A 118 -19.68 -18.90 4.63
CA GLU A 118 -20.65 -19.88 5.10
C GLU A 118 -21.62 -19.29 6.11
N ASN A 119 -21.14 -18.50 7.07
CA ASN A 119 -21.98 -17.81 8.04
C ASN A 119 -22.94 -16.83 7.37
N GLY A 120 -22.47 -16.08 6.38
CA GLY A 120 -23.34 -15.21 5.57
C GLY A 120 -24.44 -15.99 4.88
N ARG A 121 -24.09 -17.09 4.20
CA ARG A 121 -25.07 -17.98 3.53
C ARG A 121 -26.11 -18.53 4.50
N LEU A 122 -25.69 -19.01 5.67
CA LEU A 122 -26.58 -19.54 6.70
C LEU A 122 -27.54 -18.47 7.22
N LEU A 123 -27.06 -17.25 7.46
CA LEU A 123 -27.89 -16.12 7.89
C LEU A 123 -28.97 -15.80 6.86
N TYR A 124 -28.62 -15.74 5.57
CA TYR A 124 -29.61 -15.54 4.50
C TYR A 124 -30.67 -16.65 4.46
N GLN A 125 -30.24 -17.91 4.63
CA GLN A 125 -31.15 -19.04 4.64
C GLN A 125 -32.12 -18.98 5.83
N GLU A 126 -31.62 -18.65 7.02
CA GLU A 126 -32.42 -18.51 8.24
C GLU A 126 -33.47 -17.39 8.09
N MET A 127 -33.03 -16.19 7.68
CA MET A 127 -33.94 -15.06 7.42
C MET A 127 -35.04 -15.48 6.44
N THR A 128 -34.69 -16.15 5.35
CA THR A 128 -35.65 -16.61 4.33
C THR A 128 -36.67 -17.59 4.92
N LEU A 129 -36.25 -18.51 5.77
CA LEU A 129 -37.15 -19.46 6.43
C LEU A 129 -38.12 -18.76 7.38
N ASP A 130 -37.66 -17.76 8.14
CA ASP A 130 -38.49 -17.01 9.06
C ASP A 130 -39.48 -16.07 8.36
N PHE A 131 -39.08 -15.44 7.25
CA PHE A 131 -40.01 -14.73 6.36
C PHE A 131 -41.12 -15.66 5.86
N ARG A 132 -40.79 -16.87 5.39
CA ARG A 132 -41.79 -17.87 4.97
C ARG A 132 -42.72 -18.31 6.10
N LYS A 133 -42.19 -18.50 7.33
CA LYS A 133 -43.03 -18.84 8.50
C LYS A 133 -44.01 -17.71 8.83
N ASN A 134 -43.55 -16.46 8.81
CA ASN A 134 -44.40 -15.30 9.08
C ASN A 134 -45.49 -15.14 8.01
N GLN A 135 -45.16 -15.29 6.73
CA GLN A 135 -46.15 -15.23 5.65
C GLN A 135 -47.25 -16.29 5.81
N ARG A 136 -46.90 -17.51 6.24
CA ARG A 136 -47.87 -18.57 6.56
C ARG A 136 -48.77 -18.19 7.74
N LYS A 137 -48.22 -17.60 8.81
CA LYS A 137 -49.02 -17.13 9.96
C LYS A 137 -50.05 -16.06 9.58
N TRP A 138 -49.67 -15.11 8.71
CA TRP A 138 -50.58 -14.04 8.26
C TRP A 138 -51.64 -14.54 7.29
N ARG A 139 -51.30 -15.45 6.35
CA ARG A 139 -52.28 -16.08 5.45
C ARG A 139 -53.28 -17.00 6.16
N ALA A 140 -52.90 -17.60 7.28
CA ALA A 140 -53.82 -18.45 8.06
C ALA A 140 -54.85 -17.64 8.88
N LYS A 141 -54.70 -16.31 8.93
CA LYS A 141 -55.53 -15.40 9.75
C LYS A 141 -56.57 -14.63 8.92
N THR A 142 -56.48 -14.69 7.60
CA THR A 142 -57.45 -14.20 6.60
C THR A 142 -58.28 -15.34 6.08
#